data_AF-A0A2R6AG88-F1
#
_entry.id   AF-A0A2R6AG88-F1
#
_cell.length_a   1.000
_cell.length_b   1.000
_cell.length_c   1.000
_cell.angle_alpha   90.00
_cell.angle_beta   90.00
_cell.angle_gamma   90.00
#
_symmetry.space_group_name_H-M   'P 1'
#
loop_
_entity.id
_entity.type
_entity.pdbx_description
1 polymer ?
#
loop_
_entity_poly.entity_id
_entity_poly.type
_entity_poly.pdbx_seq_one_letter_code
_entity_poly.pdbx_strand_id
1 'polypeptide(L)'
;MTFGIIIHGGAGVLRTHERLDDYRKFLGVALKEGYKVLEEGGDSLQAVIKAIYVMEECGAFNAGVGCSLTVDGYAELDAGLMDGSELSVGAVASLRNVRHPIVAAHLVMTKTDHVLLVGDGALRILEALGVKQDTSLVTQEKL
;
A
#
# COMPACT_ATOMS: atom_id res chain seq x y z
N MET A 1 0.29 27.47 -5.26
CA MET A 1 -0.25 26.67 -4.14
C MET A 1 0.92 26.06 -3.39
N THR A 2 0.84 25.97 -2.07
CA THR A 2 1.88 25.34 -1.25
C THR A 2 1.37 23.97 -0.84
N PHE A 3 2.09 22.91 -1.19
CA PHE A 3 1.76 21.54 -0.82
C PHE A 3 2.98 20.86 -0.20
N GLY A 4 2.72 19.81 0.57
CA GLY A 4 3.75 18.97 1.16
C GLY A 4 3.25 17.53 1.22
N ILE A 5 4.18 16.60 1.02
CA ILE A 5 3.93 15.16 1.15
C ILE A 5 5.04 14.57 2.01
N ILE A 6 4.63 13.70 2.93
CA ILE A 6 5.52 12.98 3.85
C ILE A 6 5.17 11.51 3.74
N ILE A 7 6.20 10.66 3.68
CA ILE A 7 6.06 9.21 3.63
C ILE A 7 6.98 8.55 4.67
N HIS A 8 6.69 7.32 5.08
CA HIS A 8 7.58 6.52 5.91
C HIS A 8 7.61 5.06 5.47
N GLY A 9 8.76 4.40 5.59
CA GLY A 9 8.93 2.95 5.31
C GLY A 9 8.71 2.04 6.53
N GLY A 10 8.29 2.61 7.66
CA GLY A 10 8.18 1.94 8.95
C GLY A 10 9.22 2.45 9.95
N ALA A 11 8.96 2.25 11.24
CA ALA A 11 9.87 2.58 12.33
C ALA A 11 10.38 1.29 13.00
N GLY A 12 11.55 1.35 13.63
CA GLY A 12 12.13 0.22 14.36
C GLY A 12 13.63 0.07 14.12
N VAL A 13 14.18 -1.05 14.59
CA VAL A 13 15.61 -1.34 14.50
C VAL A 13 15.95 -1.90 13.12
N LEU A 14 16.72 -1.14 12.36
CA LEU A 14 17.44 -1.65 11.20
C LEU A 14 18.53 -2.59 11.69
N ARG A 15 18.29 -3.89 11.60
CA ARG A 15 19.22 -4.91 12.12
C ARG A 15 20.56 -4.90 11.39
N THR A 16 20.56 -4.51 10.12
CA THR A 16 21.77 -4.37 9.30
C THR A 16 21.70 -3.09 8.47
N HIS A 17 22.86 -2.51 8.18
CA HIS A 17 22.98 -1.33 7.31
C HIS A 17 22.95 -1.68 5.82
N GLU A 18 22.97 -2.96 5.46
CA GLU A 18 23.08 -3.44 4.07
C GLU A 18 21.93 -2.96 3.18
N ARG A 19 20.76 -2.67 3.76
CA ARG A 19 19.56 -2.21 3.03
C ARG A 19 19.29 -0.71 3.11
N LEU A 20 20.15 0.06 3.78
CA LEU A 20 19.92 1.49 3.95
C LEU A 20 19.84 2.24 2.62
N ASP A 21 20.68 1.87 1.67
CA ASP A 21 20.71 2.50 0.35
C ASP A 21 19.47 2.16 -0.47
N ASP A 22 18.99 0.91 -0.39
CA ASP A 22 17.72 0.50 -1.01
C ASP A 22 16.53 1.25 -0.40
N TYR A 23 16.47 1.37 0.93
CA TYR A 23 15.39 2.11 1.59
C TYR A 23 15.39 3.58 1.19
N ARG A 24 16.55 4.24 1.20
CA ARG A 24 16.68 5.63 0.76
C ARG A 24 16.29 5.80 -0.70
N LYS A 25 16.74 4.89 -1.56
CA LYS A 25 16.40 4.88 -2.99
C LYS A 25 14.89 4.77 -3.18
N PHE A 26 14.25 3.77 -2.61
CA PHE A 26 12.82 3.54 -2.83
C PHE A 26 11.91 4.55 -2.12
N LEU A 27 12.32 5.11 -0.97
CA LEU A 27 11.67 6.28 -0.40
C LEU A 27 11.78 7.48 -1.34
N GLY A 28 12.95 7.72 -1.93
CA GLY A 28 13.16 8.79 -2.91
C GLY A 28 12.27 8.62 -4.16
N VAL A 29 12.16 7.40 -4.69
CA VAL A 29 11.28 7.11 -5.84
C VAL A 29 9.81 7.31 -5.46
N ALA A 30 9.34 6.73 -4.36
CA ALA A 30 7.95 6.85 -3.91
C ALA A 30 7.55 8.31 -3.65
N LEU A 31 8.42 9.06 -2.96
CA LEU A 31 8.19 10.48 -2.67
C LEU A 31 8.11 11.28 -3.97
N LYS A 32 9.03 11.05 -4.91
CA LYS A 32 9.04 11.75 -6.20
C LYS A 32 7.78 11.46 -7.02
N GLU A 33 7.34 10.21 -7.08
CA GLU A 33 6.14 9.83 -7.83
C GLU A 33 4.87 10.44 -7.23
N GLY A 34 4.72 10.46 -5.90
CA GLY A 34 3.60 11.15 -5.25
C GLY A 34 3.67 12.67 -5.39
N TYR A 35 4.86 13.26 -5.24
CA TYR A 35 5.07 14.71 -5.39
C TYR A 35 4.76 15.19 -6.81
N LYS A 36 5.12 14.41 -7.83
CA LYS A 36 4.82 14.71 -9.23
C LYS A 36 3.31 14.87 -9.48
N VAL A 37 2.47 14.05 -8.85
CA VAL A 37 1.00 14.19 -8.96
C VAL A 37 0.55 15.58 -8.49
N LEU A 38 1.11 16.08 -7.39
CA LEU A 38 0.79 17.41 -6.86
C LEU A 38 1.35 18.53 -7.75
N GLU A 39 2.56 18.38 -8.29
CA GLU A 39 3.16 19.34 -9.24
C GLU A 39 2.31 19.50 -10.52
N GLU A 40 1.70 18.41 -10.97
CA GLU A 40 0.84 18.38 -12.15
C GLU A 40 -0.60 18.84 -11.86
N GLY A 41 -0.90 19.27 -10.62
CA GLY A 41 -2.21 19.79 -10.22
C GLY A 41 -3.22 18.72 -9.81
N GLY A 42 -2.78 17.49 -9.60
CA GLY A 42 -3.60 16.42 -9.02
C GLY A 42 -3.89 16.64 -7.53
N ASP A 43 -4.83 15.87 -6.99
CA ASP A 43 -5.23 15.94 -5.59
C ASP A 43 -4.31 15.13 -4.66
N SER A 44 -4.45 15.38 -3.35
CA SER A 44 -3.68 14.71 -2.31
C SER A 44 -3.96 13.21 -2.22
N LEU A 45 -5.18 12.76 -2.56
CA LEU A 45 -5.59 11.37 -2.47
C LEU A 45 -4.83 10.53 -3.51
N GLN A 46 -4.78 11.01 -4.76
CA GLN A 46 -4.01 10.36 -5.82
C GLN A 46 -2.51 10.40 -5.55
N ALA A 47 -2.00 11.49 -4.97
CA ALA A 47 -0.60 11.61 -4.59
C ALA A 47 -0.17 10.55 -3.56
N VAL A 48 -0.98 10.33 -2.51
CA VAL A 48 -0.66 9.31 -1.49
C VAL A 48 -0.84 7.88 -2.01
N ILE A 49 -1.89 7.62 -2.82
CA ILE A 49 -2.08 6.31 -3.48
C ILE A 49 -0.85 6.00 -4.35
N LYS A 50 -0.39 6.96 -5.14
CA LYS A 50 0.76 6.77 -6.04
C LYS A 50 2.05 6.49 -5.27
N ALA A 51 2.30 7.22 -4.18
CA ALA A 51 3.48 6.99 -3.35
C ALA A 51 3.44 5.59 -2.69
N ILE A 52 2.31 5.22 -2.07
CA ILE A 52 2.17 3.92 -1.40
C ILE A 52 2.22 2.77 -2.41
N TYR A 53 1.64 2.92 -3.60
CA TYR A 53 1.73 1.92 -4.67
C TYR A 53 3.18 1.56 -4.98
N VAL A 54 4.06 2.56 -5.10
CA VAL A 54 5.50 2.34 -5.34
C VAL A 54 6.14 1.62 -4.16
N MET A 55 5.73 1.94 -2.93
CA MET A 55 6.25 1.31 -1.72
C MET A 55 5.80 -0.16 -1.58
N GLU A 56 4.56 -0.47 -1.98
CA GLU A 56 4.04 -1.84 -2.03
C GLU A 56 4.69 -2.67 -3.14
N GLU A 57 5.10 -2.05 -4.24
CA GLU A 57 5.68 -2.75 -5.39
C GLU A 57 7.17 -3.09 -5.21
N CYS A 58 7.91 -2.27 -4.46
CA CYS A 58 9.38 -2.28 -4.53
C CYS A 58 10.07 -3.45 -3.81
N GLY A 59 9.36 -4.22 -2.99
CA GLY A 59 9.95 -5.31 -2.21
C GLY A 59 10.83 -4.86 -1.04
N ALA A 60 10.98 -3.55 -0.83
CA ALA A 60 11.86 -2.99 0.18
C ALA A 60 11.19 -2.82 1.54
N PHE A 61 9.87 -2.68 1.58
CA PHE A 61 9.15 -2.35 2.81
C PHE A 61 8.23 -3.51 3.23
N ASN A 62 7.77 -3.47 4.48
CA ASN A 62 6.77 -4.40 4.99
C ASN A 62 5.36 -4.01 4.52
N ALA A 63 5.12 -4.00 3.20
CA ALA A 63 3.84 -3.70 2.57
C ALA A 63 3.84 -4.28 1.15
N GLY A 64 2.73 -4.87 0.69
CA GLY A 64 2.65 -5.49 -0.64
C GLY A 64 3.72 -6.58 -0.84
N VAL A 65 4.54 -6.42 -1.88
CA VAL A 65 5.70 -7.29 -2.13
C VAL A 65 6.74 -7.11 -1.02
N GLY A 66 7.25 -8.22 -0.48
CA GLY A 66 8.21 -8.18 0.64
C GLY A 66 7.56 -7.93 1.99
N CYS A 67 6.25 -8.18 2.12
CA CYS A 67 5.57 -8.16 3.41
C CYS A 67 6.05 -9.27 4.34
N SER A 68 5.82 -9.08 5.63
CA SER A 68 5.99 -10.10 6.65
C SER A 68 4.94 -11.17 6.49
N LEU A 69 5.28 -12.38 6.94
CA LEU A 69 4.40 -13.54 6.85
C LEU A 69 3.70 -13.79 8.18
N THR A 70 2.51 -14.39 8.10
CA THR A 70 1.81 -14.94 9.27
C THR A 70 2.57 -16.13 9.84
N VAL A 71 2.13 -16.64 10.99
CA VAL A 71 2.68 -17.86 11.61
C VAL A 71 2.58 -19.10 10.70
N ASP A 72 1.62 -19.09 9.77
CA ASP A 72 1.41 -20.15 8.79
C ASP A 72 2.17 -19.89 7.46
N GLY A 73 2.97 -18.81 7.40
CA GLY A 73 3.77 -18.46 6.24
C GLY A 73 3.01 -17.73 5.12
N TYR A 74 1.82 -17.19 5.37
CA TYR A 74 1.03 -16.48 4.37
C TYR A 74 1.30 -14.97 4.38
N ALA A 75 1.20 -14.35 3.20
CA ALA A 75 1.07 -12.90 3.07
C ALA A 75 -0.39 -12.49 3.33
N GLU A 76 -0.64 -11.84 4.47
CA GLU A 76 -1.92 -11.22 4.81
C GLU A 76 -1.69 -9.72 5.02
N LEU A 77 -2.43 -8.92 4.25
CA LEU A 77 -2.13 -7.50 4.09
C LEU A 77 -3.33 -6.62 4.45
N ASP A 78 -2.99 -5.47 5.02
CA ASP A 78 -3.93 -4.43 5.44
C ASP A 78 -3.58 -3.11 4.75
N ALA A 79 -4.57 -2.28 4.47
CA ALA A 79 -4.38 -0.89 4.08
C ALA A 79 -5.62 -0.05 4.39
N GLY A 80 -5.40 1.24 4.62
CA GLY A 80 -6.45 2.23 4.82
C GLY A 80 -6.14 3.52 4.08
N LEU A 81 -7.18 4.19 3.62
CA LEU A 81 -7.12 5.44 2.89
C LEU A 81 -8.26 6.35 3.37
N MET A 82 -7.97 7.63 3.57
CA MET A 82 -8.94 8.64 3.97
C MET A 82 -8.79 9.88 3.10
N ASP A 83 -9.90 10.39 2.57
CA ASP A 83 -9.98 11.71 1.97
C ASP A 83 -10.42 12.73 3.03
N GLY A 84 -9.56 13.70 3.32
CA GLY A 84 -9.84 14.74 4.32
C GLY A 84 -10.87 15.79 3.87
N SER A 85 -11.14 15.89 2.56
CA SER A 85 -12.10 16.87 2.02
C SER A 85 -13.55 16.47 2.27
N GLU A 86 -13.84 15.17 2.17
CA GLU A 86 -15.18 14.60 2.33
C GLU A 86 -15.31 13.67 3.54
N LEU A 87 -14.21 13.41 4.26
CA LEU A 87 -14.12 12.43 5.34
C LEU A 87 -14.45 11.00 4.90
N SER A 88 -14.39 10.71 3.59
CA SER A 88 -14.59 9.38 3.05
C SER A 88 -13.39 8.48 3.40
N VAL A 89 -13.68 7.21 3.68
CA VAL A 89 -12.68 6.22 4.10
C VAL A 89 -12.92 4.92 3.36
N GLY A 90 -11.83 4.29 2.93
CA GLY A 90 -11.83 2.91 2.48
C GLY A 90 -10.66 2.17 3.08
N ALA A 91 -10.89 0.93 3.50
CA ALA A 91 -9.91 0.11 4.16
C ALA A 91 -10.14 -1.37 3.86
N VAL A 92 -9.04 -2.11 3.92
CA VAL A 92 -9.02 -3.56 3.79
C VAL A 92 -8.14 -4.16 4.87
N ALA A 93 -8.50 -5.35 5.35
CA ALA A 93 -7.68 -6.09 6.29
C ALA A 93 -7.68 -7.60 6.01
N SER A 94 -6.60 -8.27 6.41
CA SER A 94 -6.38 -9.70 6.25
C SER A 94 -6.60 -10.17 4.80
N LEU A 95 -6.21 -9.34 3.83
CA LEU A 95 -6.31 -9.74 2.42
C LEU A 95 -5.14 -10.66 2.07
N ARG A 96 -5.48 -11.88 1.67
CA ARG A 96 -4.48 -12.83 1.17
C ARG A 96 -4.09 -12.49 -0.26
N ASN A 97 -2.78 -12.49 -0.50
CA ASN A 97 -2.22 -12.42 -1.84
C ASN A 97 -2.63 -11.17 -2.64
N VAL A 98 -2.91 -10.02 -2.02
CA VAL A 98 -3.23 -8.79 -2.77
C VAL A 98 -1.98 -7.94 -2.91
N ARG A 99 -1.52 -7.74 -4.16
CA ARG A 99 -0.28 -7.01 -4.44
C ARG A 99 -0.30 -5.55 -4.01
N HIS A 100 -1.44 -4.88 -4.23
CA HIS A 100 -1.62 -3.46 -3.91
C HIS A 100 -2.82 -3.22 -2.97
N PRO A 101 -2.67 -3.47 -1.66
CA PRO A 101 -3.70 -3.20 -0.67
C PRO A 101 -4.23 -1.75 -0.71
N ILE A 102 -3.40 -0.75 -0.99
CA ILE A 102 -3.86 0.65 -1.07
C ILE A 102 -4.88 0.88 -2.20
N VAL A 103 -4.69 0.20 -3.34
CA VAL A 103 -5.63 0.26 -4.47
C VAL A 103 -6.93 -0.43 -4.09
N ALA A 104 -6.86 -1.56 -3.38
CA ALA A 104 -8.04 -2.23 -2.85
C ALA A 104 -8.81 -1.34 -1.85
N ALA A 105 -8.11 -0.65 -0.94
CA ALA A 105 -8.71 0.32 -0.03
C ALA A 105 -9.42 1.47 -0.78
N HIS A 106 -8.81 1.98 -1.86
CA HIS A 106 -9.44 3.00 -2.71
C HIS A 106 -10.69 2.47 -3.46
N LEU A 107 -10.69 1.20 -3.88
CA LEU A 107 -11.87 0.57 -4.46
C LEU A 107 -12.99 0.41 -3.42
N VAL A 108 -12.68 0.06 -2.17
CA VAL A 108 -13.67 0.04 -1.08
C VAL A 108 -14.31 1.42 -0.92
N MET A 109 -13.49 2.48 -0.84
CA MET A 109 -13.94 3.86 -0.70
C MET A 109 -14.88 4.31 -1.84
N THR A 110 -14.61 3.91 -3.09
CA THR A 110 -15.23 4.51 -4.28
C THR A 110 -16.24 3.61 -5.00
N LYS A 111 -16.29 2.31 -4.68
CA LYS A 111 -17.12 1.31 -5.38
C LYS A 111 -18.02 0.51 -4.45
N THR A 112 -18.04 0.82 -3.15
CA THR A 112 -18.86 0.11 -2.18
C THR A 112 -19.49 1.09 -1.19
N ASP A 113 -20.54 0.66 -0.49
CA ASP A 113 -21.17 1.41 0.61
C ASP A 113 -20.48 1.14 1.97
N HIS A 114 -19.28 0.57 1.95
CA HIS A 114 -18.57 0.11 3.14
C HIS A 114 -17.28 0.91 3.38
N VAL A 115 -16.89 1.03 4.65
CA VAL A 115 -15.62 1.65 5.05
C VAL A 115 -14.50 0.62 5.13
N LEU A 116 -14.76 -0.57 5.65
CA LEU A 116 -13.77 -1.62 5.88
C LEU A 116 -14.30 -2.96 5.40
N LEU A 117 -13.51 -3.67 4.59
CA LEU A 117 -13.75 -5.06 4.22
C LEU A 117 -12.61 -5.95 4.72
N VAL A 118 -12.92 -7.14 5.25
CA VAL A 118 -11.92 -8.03 5.84
C VAL A 118 -11.99 -9.45 5.27
N GLY A 119 -10.83 -10.07 5.06
CA GLY A 119 -10.67 -11.50 4.76
C GLY A 119 -11.31 -11.96 3.44
N ASP A 120 -11.75 -13.21 3.40
CA ASP A 120 -12.27 -13.84 2.16
C ASP A 120 -13.50 -13.15 1.58
N GLY A 121 -14.34 -12.55 2.44
CA GLY A 121 -15.49 -11.76 1.98
C GLY A 121 -15.06 -10.53 1.19
N ALA A 122 -14.03 -9.84 1.68
CA ALA A 122 -13.43 -8.71 0.99
C ALA A 122 -12.81 -9.13 -0.34
N LEU A 123 -12.06 -10.24 -0.35
CA LEU A 123 -11.43 -10.75 -1.58
C LEU A 123 -12.45 -11.01 -2.68
N ARG A 124 -13.57 -11.68 -2.38
CA ARG A 124 -14.61 -11.92 -3.40
C ARG A 124 -15.21 -10.64 -3.98
N ILE A 125 -15.43 -9.62 -3.13
CA ILE A 125 -15.93 -8.32 -3.59
C ILE A 125 -14.88 -7.63 -4.47
N LEU A 126 -13.63 -7.62 -4.04
CA LEU A 126 -12.53 -6.96 -4.75
C LEU A 126 -12.17 -7.67 -6.06
N GLU A 127 -12.29 -9.00 -6.13
CA GLU A 127 -12.16 -9.80 -7.35
C GLU A 127 -13.22 -9.43 -8.39
N ALA A 128 -14.47 -9.24 -7.94
CA ALA A 128 -15.55 -8.73 -8.81
C ALA A 128 -15.27 -7.30 -9.31
N LEU A 129 -14.44 -6.53 -8.59
CA LEU A 129 -13.95 -5.21 -8.97
C LEU A 129 -12.61 -5.25 -9.74
N GLY A 130 -12.10 -6.43 -10.05
CA GLY A 130 -10.91 -6.63 -10.90
C GLY A 130 -9.58 -6.74 -10.15
N VAL A 131 -9.57 -6.76 -8.81
CA VAL A 131 -8.37 -7.06 -8.03
C VAL A 131 -8.01 -8.54 -8.20
N LYS A 132 -6.76 -8.83 -8.53
CA LYS A 132 -6.28 -10.20 -8.68
C LYS A 132 -5.40 -10.59 -7.50
N GLN A 133 -5.52 -11.85 -7.10
CA GLN A 133 -4.56 -12.45 -6.19
C GLN A 133 -3.22 -12.70 -6.91
N ASP A 134 -2.14 -12.51 -6.17
CA ASP A 134 -0.76 -12.65 -6.59
C ASP A 134 0.02 -13.37 -5.48
N THR A 135 0.52 -14.57 -5.78
CA THR A 135 1.31 -15.37 -4.84
C THR A 135 2.81 -15.02 -4.85
N SER A 136 3.23 -14.07 -5.69
CA SER A 136 4.63 -13.63 -5.81
C SER A 136 5.04 -12.57 -4.79
N LEU A 137 4.21 -12.29 -3.78
CA LEU A 137 4.49 -11.29 -2.75
C LEU A 137 5.61 -11.73 -1.80
N VAL A 138 5.76 -13.03 -1.60
CA VAL A 138 6.75 -13.61 -0.69
C VAL A 138 8.12 -13.58 -1.36
N THR A 139 9.05 -12.83 -0.76
CA THR A 139 10.45 -12.78 -1.20
C THR A 139 11.28 -13.79 -0.43
N GLN A 140 12.41 -14.25 -1.01
CA GLN A 140 13.33 -15.19 -0.35
C GLN A 140 13.86 -14.68 1.00
N GLU A 141 13.90 -13.37 1.19
CA GLU A 141 14.31 -12.76 2.45
C GLU A 141 13.30 -12.99 3.60
N LYS A 142 12.03 -13.22 3.26
CA LYS A 142 10.93 -13.37 4.23
C LYS A 142 10.66 -14.82 4.61
N LEU A 143 11.31 -15.78 3.94
CA LEU A 143 11.32 -17.20 4.26
C LEU A 143 12.43 -17.51 5.26
#